data_AF-A0A1H6JFD0-F1
#
_entry.id   AF-A0A1H6JFD0-F1
#
_cell.length_a   1.000
_cell.length_b   1.000
_cell.length_c   1.000
_cell.angle_alpha   90.00
_cell.angle_beta   90.00
_cell.angle_gamma   90.00
#
_symmetry.space_group_name_H-M   'P 1'
#
loop_
_entity.id
_entity.type
_entity.pdbx_description
1 polymer ?
#
loop_
_entity_poly.entity_id
_entity_poly.type
_entity_poly.pdbx_seq_one_letter_code
_entity_poly.pdbx_strand_id
1 'polypeptide(L)'
;MTARWAVFVVALVGLLAACTTNREPDLPPSSDPAAIAERVTGPDGPAFLQDIVAASWDDGGARAGELFAWIPRDAHSDDPAVAARAGQTAHVIAAFLADERDTITDTPDNPALWRSFTDSLIPYQGALVGDDQGIADFAPLEGPESQMRRTASLFATMTKDSTADRAWADAANAKAQTYEEAFAKAAVTEPLQADTGDAQQALLQAARLRSLVATGDRLVNPDAPRPVPTYAETVVMYRVASLTARDDDPHINDEFFRNGSLLPPNEIPEEDLSIYRAQLRVYLVPWPQINAAIDQFASTYSLIADGQ
;
A
#
# COMPACT_ATOMS: atom_id res chain seq x y z
N MET A 1 72.92 15.18 -39.51
CA MET A 1 72.75 14.54 -38.19
C MET A 1 72.40 15.64 -37.20
N THR A 2 71.29 15.73 -36.50
CA THR A 2 70.04 14.95 -36.37
C THR A 2 69.08 15.91 -35.65
N ALA A 3 67.88 16.07 -36.19
CA ALA A 3 66.85 16.97 -35.66
C ALA A 3 66.33 16.48 -34.29
N ARG A 4 65.98 17.41 -33.39
CA ARG A 4 65.14 17.12 -32.22
C ARG A 4 63.96 18.09 -32.21
N TRP A 5 62.82 17.56 -32.62
CA TRP A 5 61.51 18.19 -32.53
C TRP A 5 61.06 18.16 -31.07
N ALA A 6 60.67 19.32 -30.53
CA ALA A 6 59.95 19.41 -29.27
C ALA A 6 58.45 19.27 -29.59
N VAL A 7 57.86 18.13 -29.24
CA VAL A 7 56.41 17.91 -29.28
C VAL A 7 55.84 18.43 -27.97
N PHE A 8 55.06 19.51 -28.03
CA PHE A 8 54.21 19.96 -26.93
C PHE A 8 52.97 19.06 -26.88
N VAL A 9 52.89 18.22 -25.85
CA VAL A 9 51.66 17.49 -25.51
C VAL A 9 50.79 18.43 -24.67
N VAL A 10 49.76 19.00 -25.28
CA VAL A 10 48.68 19.67 -24.55
C VAL A 10 47.74 18.57 -24.07
N ALA A 11 47.92 18.13 -22.83
CA ALA A 11 46.93 17.32 -22.13
C ALA A 11 45.76 18.22 -21.74
N LEU A 12 44.74 18.26 -22.59
CA LEU A 12 43.46 18.90 -22.28
C LEU A 12 42.72 17.99 -21.30
N VAL A 13 42.97 18.16 -20.00
CA VAL A 13 42.16 17.54 -18.94
C VAL A 13 40.86 18.33 -18.87
N GLY A 14 39.85 17.85 -19.61
CA GLY A 14 38.47 18.28 -19.44
C GLY A 14 37.97 17.81 -18.08
N LEU A 15 38.06 18.67 -17.08
CA LEU A 15 37.28 18.55 -15.85
C LEU A 15 35.80 18.75 -16.23
N LEU A 16 35.11 17.64 -16.49
CA LEU A 16 33.66 17.60 -16.37
C LEU A 16 33.33 17.80 -14.89
N ALA A 17 33.15 19.07 -14.51
CA ALA A 17 32.45 19.40 -13.28
C ALA A 17 31.02 18.89 -13.45
N ALA A 18 30.76 17.71 -12.89
CA ALA A 18 29.40 17.31 -12.54
C ALA A 18 28.93 18.30 -11.47
N CYS A 19 28.31 19.40 -11.91
CA CYS A 19 27.58 20.30 -11.04
C CYS A 19 26.35 19.53 -10.55
N THR A 20 26.47 18.82 -9.43
CA THR A 20 25.34 18.43 -8.60
C THR A 20 24.73 19.73 -8.09
N THR A 21 23.77 20.27 -8.82
CA THR A 21 23.04 21.44 -8.36
C THR A 21 22.02 20.96 -7.33
N ASN A 22 22.47 20.89 -6.07
CA ASN A 22 21.65 20.78 -4.87
C ASN A 22 20.79 22.05 -4.67
N ARG A 23 20.11 22.50 -5.73
CA ARG A 23 19.28 23.72 -5.69
C ARG A 23 17.83 23.29 -5.64
N GLU A 24 17.09 23.81 -4.65
CA GLU A 24 15.65 23.62 -4.58
C GLU A 24 14.98 24.03 -5.90
N PRO A 25 14.06 23.23 -6.46
CA PRO A 25 13.35 23.57 -7.67
C PRO A 25 12.41 24.75 -7.42
N ASP A 26 12.15 25.53 -8.47
CA ASP A 26 11.17 26.61 -8.38
C ASP A 26 9.77 26.00 -8.20
N LEU A 27 9.18 26.21 -7.03
CA LEU A 27 7.82 25.78 -6.75
C LEU A 27 6.82 26.70 -7.47
N PRO A 28 5.64 26.19 -7.87
CA PRO A 28 4.60 27.02 -8.44
C PRO A 28 4.27 28.20 -7.50
N PRO A 29 4.13 29.44 -8.02
CA PRO A 29 3.85 30.60 -7.19
C PRO A 29 2.42 30.60 -6.63
N SER A 30 1.55 29.72 -7.15
CA SER A 30 0.18 29.56 -6.74
C SER A 30 0.03 28.29 -5.90
N SER A 31 -0.62 28.42 -4.75
CA SER A 31 -1.10 27.30 -3.94
C SER A 31 -2.51 26.84 -4.37
N ASP A 32 -2.98 27.27 -5.54
CA ASP A 32 -4.28 26.88 -6.09
C ASP A 32 -4.28 25.40 -6.49
N PRO A 33 -5.17 24.57 -5.91
CA PRO A 33 -5.31 23.16 -6.26
C PRO A 33 -5.44 22.89 -7.77
N ALA A 34 -6.12 23.75 -8.52
CA ALA A 34 -6.29 23.57 -9.96
C ALA A 34 -4.96 23.69 -10.73
N ALA A 35 -4.17 24.72 -10.42
CA ALA A 35 -2.87 24.95 -11.05
C ALA A 35 -1.85 23.85 -10.70
N ILE A 36 -1.87 23.37 -9.45
CA ILE A 36 -0.99 22.28 -9.02
C ILE A 36 -1.39 20.97 -9.70
N ALA A 37 -2.69 20.65 -9.73
CA ALA A 37 -3.18 19.48 -10.44
C ALA A 37 -2.76 19.49 -11.92
N GLU A 38 -2.97 20.61 -12.63
CA GLU A 38 -2.56 20.75 -14.03
C GLU A 38 -1.05 20.53 -14.22
N ARG A 39 -0.22 21.04 -13.30
CA ARG A 39 1.24 20.86 -13.35
C ARG A 39 1.66 19.40 -13.17
N VAL A 40 0.98 18.68 -12.27
CA VAL A 40 1.26 17.27 -11.94
C VAL A 40 0.72 16.34 -13.00
N THR A 41 -0.51 16.55 -13.48
CA THR A 41 -1.14 15.68 -14.49
C THR A 41 -0.72 16.03 -15.92
N GLY A 42 -0.03 17.14 -16.13
CA GLY A 42 0.49 17.58 -17.42
C GLY A 42 1.70 16.77 -17.90
N PRO A 43 2.17 17.02 -19.14
CA PRO A 43 3.26 16.26 -19.77
C PRO A 43 4.59 16.35 -19.00
N ASP A 44 4.83 17.47 -18.31
CA ASP A 44 6.03 17.70 -17.51
C ASP A 44 5.88 17.23 -16.05
N GLY A 45 4.78 16.56 -15.72
CA GLY A 45 4.44 16.10 -14.37
C GLY A 45 5.47 15.16 -13.75
N PRO A 46 5.90 14.08 -14.45
CA PRO A 46 6.92 13.18 -13.95
C PRO A 46 8.25 13.89 -13.66
N ALA A 47 8.68 14.80 -14.53
CA ALA A 47 9.90 15.58 -14.31
C ALA A 47 9.77 16.50 -13.09
N PHE A 48 8.58 17.10 -12.87
CA PHE A 48 8.31 17.92 -11.70
C PHE A 48 8.35 17.14 -10.40
N LEU A 49 7.70 15.96 -10.36
CA LEU A 49 7.75 15.09 -9.19
C LEU A 49 9.18 14.60 -8.93
N GLN A 50 9.93 14.27 -9.98
CA GLN A 50 11.35 13.92 -9.89
C GLN A 50 12.19 15.06 -9.30
N ASP A 51 12.01 16.29 -9.78
CA ASP A 51 12.71 17.46 -9.25
C ASP A 51 12.39 17.69 -7.76
N ILE A 52 11.11 17.51 -7.37
CA ILE A 52 10.68 17.62 -5.97
C ILE A 52 11.38 16.57 -5.07
N VAL A 53 11.39 15.29 -5.48
CA VAL A 53 11.95 14.22 -4.63
C VAL A 53 13.48 14.22 -4.63
N ALA A 54 14.12 14.67 -5.70
CA ALA A 54 15.58 14.71 -5.82
C ALA A 54 16.21 15.89 -5.07
N ALA A 55 15.43 16.93 -4.78
CA ALA A 55 15.92 18.11 -4.07
C ALA A 55 16.23 17.84 -2.59
N SER A 56 17.29 18.49 -2.10
CA SER A 56 17.58 18.55 -0.66
C SER A 56 16.86 19.77 -0.09
N TRP A 57 15.81 19.55 0.70
CA TRP A 57 15.01 20.63 1.28
C TRP A 57 15.45 20.93 2.71
N ASP A 58 15.73 22.20 3.01
CA ASP A 58 16.16 22.61 4.36
C ASP A 58 15.05 22.44 5.42
N ASP A 59 13.79 22.38 4.99
CA ASP A 59 12.60 22.17 5.83
C ASP A 59 12.11 20.71 5.83
N GLY A 60 12.95 19.77 5.38
CA GLY A 60 12.59 18.36 5.23
C GLY A 60 11.51 18.13 4.17
N GLY A 61 11.29 19.09 3.27
CA GLY A 61 10.35 19.01 2.16
C GLY A 61 8.96 19.55 2.48
N ALA A 62 8.80 20.28 3.60
CA ALA A 62 7.51 20.77 4.06
C ALA A 62 6.86 21.72 3.04
N ARG A 63 7.61 22.68 2.47
CA ARG A 63 7.08 23.59 1.44
C ARG A 63 6.65 22.86 0.16
N ALA A 64 7.37 21.82 -0.23
CA ALA A 64 6.99 20.99 -1.37
C ALA A 64 5.74 20.14 -1.07
N GLY A 65 5.67 19.56 0.13
CA GLY A 65 4.51 18.80 0.60
C GLY A 65 3.23 19.64 0.64
N GLU A 66 3.30 20.91 1.03
CA GLU A 66 2.14 21.81 1.09
C GLU A 66 1.39 21.93 -0.25
N LEU A 67 2.07 21.67 -1.38
CA LEU A 67 1.43 21.63 -2.70
C LEU A 67 0.36 20.54 -2.82
N PHE A 68 0.44 19.47 -2.02
CA PHE A 68 -0.42 18.30 -2.10
C PHE A 68 -1.43 18.20 -0.94
N ALA A 69 -1.33 19.08 0.07
CA ALA A 69 -2.14 19.03 1.29
C ALA A 69 -3.66 19.17 1.06
N TRP A 70 -4.09 19.65 -0.10
CA TRP A 70 -5.51 19.74 -0.48
C TRP A 70 -6.11 18.40 -0.92
N ILE A 71 -5.29 17.45 -1.39
CA ILE A 71 -5.75 16.18 -1.98
C ILE A 71 -6.63 15.37 -1.01
N PRO A 72 -6.26 15.15 0.27
CA PRO A 72 -7.07 14.32 1.16
C PRO A 72 -8.45 14.92 1.45
N ARG A 73 -8.52 16.25 1.58
CA ARG A 73 -9.78 16.96 1.80
C ARG A 73 -10.68 16.86 0.58
N ASP A 74 -10.11 17.07 -0.60
CA ASP A 74 -10.85 17.15 -1.85
C ASP A 74 -11.25 15.76 -2.37
N ALA A 75 -10.56 14.68 -1.96
CA ALA A 75 -10.90 13.28 -2.27
C ALA A 75 -12.35 12.89 -1.92
N HIS A 76 -12.92 13.54 -0.90
CA HIS A 76 -14.29 13.29 -0.42
C HIS A 76 -15.23 14.48 -0.66
N SER A 77 -14.88 15.36 -1.61
CA SER A 77 -15.73 16.51 -1.96
C SER A 77 -17.06 16.05 -2.55
N ASP A 78 -18.16 16.70 -2.15
CA ASP A 78 -19.47 16.54 -2.78
C ASP A 78 -19.52 17.14 -4.20
N ASP A 79 -18.54 17.99 -4.56
CA ASP A 79 -18.35 18.47 -5.94
C ASP A 79 -17.56 17.41 -6.73
N PRO A 80 -18.19 16.74 -7.72
CA PRO A 80 -17.55 15.67 -8.48
C PRO A 80 -16.30 16.13 -9.24
N ALA A 81 -16.25 17.39 -9.70
CA ALA A 81 -15.09 17.90 -10.43
C ALA A 81 -13.89 18.14 -9.51
N VAL A 82 -14.14 18.49 -8.25
CA VAL A 82 -13.10 18.63 -7.22
C VAL A 82 -12.57 17.26 -6.80
N ALA A 83 -13.46 16.31 -6.52
CA ALA A 83 -13.07 14.94 -6.18
C ALA A 83 -12.28 14.27 -7.32
N ALA A 84 -12.75 14.41 -8.56
CA ALA A 84 -12.05 13.93 -9.76
C ALA A 84 -10.63 14.48 -9.87
N ARG A 85 -10.45 15.79 -9.69
CA ARG A 85 -9.13 16.43 -9.75
C ARG A 85 -8.18 15.86 -8.69
N ALA A 86 -8.67 15.68 -7.47
CA ALA A 86 -7.89 15.09 -6.39
C ALA A 86 -7.46 13.66 -6.76
N GLY A 87 -8.39 12.83 -7.27
CA GLY A 87 -8.10 11.46 -7.68
C GLY A 87 -7.12 11.36 -8.83
N GLN A 88 -7.26 12.17 -9.88
CA GLN A 88 -6.31 12.18 -11.01
C GLN A 88 -4.92 12.60 -10.56
N THR A 89 -4.81 13.61 -9.70
CA THR A 89 -3.52 14.08 -9.15
C THR A 89 -2.88 13.00 -8.28
N ALA A 90 -3.66 12.42 -7.35
CA ALA A 90 -3.22 11.32 -6.51
C ALA A 90 -2.77 10.10 -7.33
N HIS A 91 -3.49 9.76 -8.40
CA HIS A 91 -3.12 8.64 -9.27
C HIS A 91 -1.77 8.86 -9.94
N VAL A 92 -1.48 10.07 -10.44
CA VAL A 92 -0.18 10.39 -11.04
C VAL A 92 0.94 10.32 -10.00
N ILE A 93 0.72 10.81 -8.78
CA ILE A 93 1.68 10.69 -7.67
C ILE A 93 1.94 9.21 -7.36
N ALA A 94 0.88 8.41 -7.19
CA ALA A 94 0.99 6.98 -6.92
C ALA A 94 1.75 6.23 -8.02
N ALA A 95 1.47 6.53 -9.30
CA ALA A 95 2.15 5.94 -10.45
C ALA A 95 3.63 6.31 -10.47
N PHE A 96 3.96 7.59 -10.26
CA PHE A 96 5.35 8.05 -10.18
C PHE A 96 6.11 7.34 -9.06
N LEU A 97 5.55 7.29 -7.84
CA LEU A 97 6.19 6.64 -6.70
C LEU A 97 6.38 5.12 -6.89
N ALA A 98 5.46 4.47 -7.61
CA ALA A 98 5.55 3.06 -7.96
C ALA A 98 6.66 2.78 -8.98
N ASP A 99 6.72 3.60 -10.04
CA ASP A 99 7.58 3.37 -11.20
C ASP A 99 9.03 3.81 -10.95
N GLU A 100 9.24 4.84 -10.12
CA GLU A 100 10.56 5.44 -9.85
C GLU A 100 11.18 4.98 -8.52
N ARG A 101 10.70 3.88 -7.91
CA ARG A 101 11.16 3.38 -6.60
C ARG A 101 12.69 3.31 -6.49
N ASP A 102 13.35 2.74 -7.49
CA ASP A 102 14.80 2.55 -7.47
C ASP A 102 15.54 3.90 -7.50
N THR A 103 15.06 4.84 -8.31
CA THR A 103 15.58 6.22 -8.36
C THR A 103 15.32 6.96 -7.03
N ILE A 104 14.12 6.79 -6.45
CA ILE A 104 13.69 7.42 -5.21
C ILE A 104 14.52 6.95 -4.02
N THR A 105 14.96 5.69 -4.01
CA THR A 105 15.72 5.12 -2.88
C THR A 105 16.97 5.95 -2.58
N ASP A 106 17.64 6.46 -3.61
CA ASP A 106 18.88 7.24 -3.52
C ASP A 106 18.67 8.75 -3.29
N THR A 107 17.43 9.24 -3.24
CA THR A 107 17.16 10.68 -3.05
C THR A 107 17.38 11.14 -1.60
N PRO A 108 17.58 12.46 -1.36
CA PRO A 108 17.72 13.01 -0.01
C PRO A 108 16.56 12.65 0.92
N ASP A 109 16.85 12.60 2.23
CA ASP A 109 15.84 12.36 3.25
C ASP A 109 15.01 13.63 3.50
N ASN A 110 13.74 13.56 3.14
CA ASN A 110 12.76 14.65 3.20
C ASN A 110 11.50 14.16 3.93
N PRO A 111 11.53 14.02 5.26
CA PRO A 111 10.48 13.33 6.01
C PRO A 111 9.12 14.05 5.94
N ALA A 112 9.07 15.38 5.82
CA ALA A 112 7.82 16.12 5.69
C ALA A 112 7.17 15.91 4.31
N LEU A 113 7.98 15.78 3.26
CA LEU A 113 7.49 15.46 1.92
C LEU A 113 6.89 14.05 1.87
N TRP A 114 7.58 13.05 2.43
CA TRP A 114 7.08 11.67 2.45
C TRP A 114 5.75 11.54 3.18
N ARG A 115 5.62 12.19 4.34
CA ARG A 115 4.34 12.24 5.08
C ARG A 115 3.24 12.89 4.25
N SER A 116 3.55 13.97 3.53
CA SER A 116 2.56 14.62 2.65
C SER A 116 2.11 13.72 1.50
N PHE A 117 3.00 12.94 0.89
CA PHE A 117 2.60 11.95 -0.12
C PHE A 117 1.73 10.85 0.47
N THR A 118 2.10 10.33 1.65
CA THR A 118 1.28 9.35 2.36
C THR A 118 -0.11 9.88 2.66
N ASP A 119 -0.22 11.06 3.26
CA ASP A 119 -1.51 11.68 3.59
C ASP A 119 -2.37 11.85 2.33
N SER A 120 -1.75 12.29 1.23
CA SER A 120 -2.42 12.48 -0.08
C SER A 120 -2.97 11.18 -0.67
N LEU A 121 -2.37 10.03 -0.35
CA LEU A 121 -2.70 8.75 -0.98
C LEU A 121 -3.55 7.83 -0.11
N ILE A 122 -3.58 8.01 1.21
CA ILE A 122 -4.37 7.18 2.15
C ILE A 122 -5.84 7.01 1.70
N PRO A 123 -6.57 8.07 1.28
CA PRO A 123 -7.96 7.93 0.85
C PRO A 123 -8.17 6.94 -0.32
N TYR A 124 -7.14 6.72 -1.13
CA TYR A 124 -7.20 5.97 -2.37
C TYR A 124 -6.75 4.50 -2.23
N GLN A 125 -6.40 4.04 -1.03
CA GLN A 125 -5.96 2.66 -0.80
C GLN A 125 -7.02 1.61 -1.19
N GLY A 126 -8.31 1.93 -1.03
CA GLY A 126 -9.39 1.07 -1.53
C GLY A 126 -9.34 0.92 -3.05
N ALA A 127 -9.21 2.06 -3.76
CA ALA A 127 -9.19 2.09 -5.22
C ALA A 127 -7.98 1.31 -5.78
N LEU A 128 -6.83 1.34 -5.12
CA LEU A 128 -5.66 0.53 -5.50
C LEU A 128 -5.95 -0.97 -5.54
N VAL A 129 -6.88 -1.48 -4.72
CA VAL A 129 -7.23 -2.90 -4.64
C VAL A 129 -8.58 -3.26 -5.27
N GLY A 130 -9.16 -2.32 -6.03
CA GLY A 130 -10.42 -2.50 -6.74
C GLY A 130 -11.68 -2.17 -5.94
N ASP A 131 -11.58 -1.34 -4.89
CA ASP A 131 -12.72 -0.66 -4.26
C ASP A 131 -12.75 0.82 -4.69
N ASP A 132 -13.49 1.12 -5.75
CA ASP A 132 -13.67 2.49 -6.24
C ASP A 132 -14.84 3.22 -5.55
N GLN A 133 -15.47 2.62 -4.54
CA GLN A 133 -16.60 3.24 -3.87
C GLN A 133 -16.18 4.50 -3.11
N GLY A 134 -16.85 5.62 -3.41
CA GLY A 134 -16.64 6.89 -2.71
C GLY A 134 -15.36 7.62 -3.10
N ILE A 135 -14.70 7.22 -4.19
CA ILE A 135 -13.51 7.85 -4.75
C ILE A 135 -13.75 8.13 -6.23
N ALA A 136 -13.34 9.32 -6.70
CA ALA A 136 -13.51 9.73 -8.10
C ALA A 136 -12.17 9.72 -8.85
N ASP A 137 -12.18 9.27 -10.10
CA ASP A 137 -11.06 9.32 -11.07
C ASP A 137 -9.68 8.87 -10.55
N PHE A 138 -9.65 7.89 -9.67
CA PHE A 138 -8.43 7.17 -9.29
C PHE A 138 -8.54 5.72 -9.74
N ALA A 139 -7.84 5.37 -10.82
CA ALA A 139 -7.77 4.00 -11.29
C ALA A 139 -6.72 3.19 -10.51
N PRO A 140 -6.90 1.86 -10.34
CA PRO A 140 -5.82 0.98 -9.93
C PRO A 140 -4.58 1.15 -10.82
N LEU A 141 -3.37 1.03 -10.24
CA LEU A 141 -2.11 1.12 -11.02
C LEU A 141 -1.93 -0.03 -12.01
N GLU A 142 -2.63 -1.13 -11.77
CA GLU A 142 -2.71 -2.32 -12.60
C GLU A 142 -3.97 -3.12 -12.22
N GLY A 143 -4.31 -4.15 -12.99
CA GLY A 143 -5.51 -4.95 -12.70
C GLY A 143 -5.46 -5.59 -11.31
N PRO A 144 -6.52 -5.52 -10.49
CA PRO A 144 -6.52 -6.06 -9.13
C PRO A 144 -6.39 -7.60 -9.06
N GLU A 145 -6.62 -8.29 -10.19
CA GLU A 145 -6.38 -9.74 -10.32
C GLU A 145 -4.96 -10.08 -10.81
N SER A 146 -4.07 -9.10 -10.99
CA SER A 146 -2.68 -9.32 -11.36
C SER A 146 -1.83 -9.68 -10.13
N GLN A 147 -0.51 -9.80 -10.33
CA GLN A 147 0.47 -9.91 -9.24
C GLN A 147 0.67 -8.60 -8.46
N MET A 148 0.01 -7.51 -8.86
CA MET A 148 0.06 -6.20 -8.22
C MET A 148 1.49 -5.67 -8.01
N ARG A 149 2.40 -5.86 -8.98
CA ARG A 149 3.84 -5.49 -8.85
C ARG A 149 4.08 -3.99 -8.71
N ARG A 150 3.38 -3.16 -9.50
CA ARG A 150 3.47 -1.69 -9.40
C ARG A 150 2.89 -1.23 -8.07
N THR A 151 1.77 -1.83 -7.64
CA THR A 151 1.17 -1.47 -6.34
C THR A 151 2.08 -1.92 -5.17
N ALA A 152 2.69 -3.09 -5.24
CA ALA A 152 3.69 -3.54 -4.28
C ALA A 152 4.91 -2.61 -4.25
N SER A 153 5.36 -2.13 -5.41
CA SER A 153 6.42 -1.12 -5.51
C SER A 153 6.03 0.19 -4.81
N LEU A 154 4.79 0.66 -4.96
CA LEU A 154 4.29 1.83 -4.21
C LEU A 154 4.36 1.61 -2.70
N PHE A 155 3.91 0.45 -2.20
CA PHE A 155 3.99 0.12 -0.77
C PHE A 155 5.44 0.09 -0.29
N ALA A 156 6.37 -0.45 -1.10
CA ALA A 156 7.79 -0.45 -0.80
C ALA A 156 8.38 0.99 -0.80
N THR A 157 7.96 1.86 -1.70
CA THR A 157 8.43 3.26 -1.74
C THR A 157 8.06 4.02 -0.46
N MET A 158 6.91 3.72 0.16
CA MET A 158 6.48 4.37 1.41
C MET A 158 7.39 4.05 2.60
N THR A 159 8.16 2.96 2.55
CA THR A 159 9.10 2.58 3.63
C THR A 159 10.28 3.54 3.76
N LYS A 160 10.47 4.47 2.81
CA LYS A 160 11.56 5.45 2.82
C LYS A 160 11.54 6.36 4.05
N ASP A 161 10.37 6.72 4.56
CA ASP A 161 10.22 7.38 5.87
C ASP A 161 9.42 6.49 6.82
N SER A 162 9.99 6.17 7.98
CA SER A 162 9.36 5.26 8.95
C SER A 162 8.03 5.76 9.55
N THR A 163 7.74 7.06 9.48
CA THR A 163 6.46 7.61 9.97
C THR A 163 5.39 7.52 8.89
N ALA A 164 5.74 7.87 7.66
CA ALA A 164 4.97 7.66 6.45
C ALA A 164 4.59 6.18 6.28
N ASP A 165 5.57 5.28 6.39
CA ASP A 165 5.39 3.83 6.33
C ASP A 165 4.35 3.32 7.33
N ARG A 166 4.50 3.70 8.61
CA ARG A 166 3.57 3.30 9.67
C ARG A 166 2.16 3.81 9.38
N ALA A 167 2.01 5.08 9.02
CA ALA A 167 0.69 5.65 8.72
C ALA A 167 0.04 4.97 7.50
N TRP A 168 0.83 4.67 6.47
CA TRP A 168 0.39 3.97 5.27
C TRP A 168 -0.06 2.53 5.57
N ALA A 169 0.76 1.77 6.30
CA ALA A 169 0.48 0.39 6.68
C ALA A 169 -0.72 0.31 7.65
N ASP A 170 -0.81 1.21 8.63
CA ASP A 170 -1.92 1.27 9.58
C ASP A 170 -3.25 1.54 8.87
N ALA A 171 -3.27 2.49 7.93
CA ALA A 171 -4.45 2.77 7.11
C ALA A 171 -4.87 1.57 6.25
N ALA A 172 -3.89 0.89 5.61
CA ALA A 172 -4.16 -0.28 4.79
C ALA A 172 -4.71 -1.45 5.63
N ASN A 173 -4.12 -1.67 6.81
CA ASN A 173 -4.57 -2.70 7.75
C ASN A 173 -5.97 -2.41 8.30
N ALA A 174 -6.28 -1.15 8.63
CA ALA A 174 -7.61 -0.75 9.08
C ALA A 174 -8.68 -0.92 7.99
N LYS A 175 -8.35 -0.57 6.75
CA LYS A 175 -9.25 -0.78 5.59
C LYS A 175 -9.44 -2.28 5.31
N ALA A 176 -8.37 -3.08 5.32
CA ALA A 176 -8.44 -4.54 5.18
C ALA A 176 -9.33 -5.16 6.28
N GLN A 177 -9.16 -4.73 7.53
CA GLN A 177 -10.02 -5.14 8.64
C GLN A 177 -11.51 -4.83 8.39
N THR A 178 -11.82 -3.64 7.85
CA THR A 178 -13.20 -3.26 7.52
C THR A 178 -13.83 -4.24 6.52
N TYR A 179 -13.07 -4.63 5.49
CA TYR A 179 -13.52 -5.62 4.52
C TYR A 179 -13.68 -7.04 5.11
N GLU A 180 -12.74 -7.47 5.95
CA GLU A 180 -12.81 -8.77 6.62
C GLU A 180 -14.04 -8.85 7.54
N GLU A 181 -14.38 -7.74 8.23
CA GLU A 181 -15.58 -7.64 9.07
C GLU A 181 -16.87 -7.62 8.25
N ALA A 182 -16.87 -6.93 7.10
CA ALA A 182 -18.00 -6.94 6.18
C ALA A 182 -18.26 -8.35 5.65
N PHE A 183 -17.19 -9.05 5.22
CA PHE A 183 -17.26 -10.45 4.82
C PHE A 183 -17.80 -11.33 5.96
N ALA A 184 -17.25 -11.25 7.17
CA ALA A 184 -17.67 -12.11 8.28
C ALA A 184 -19.15 -11.95 8.62
N LYS A 185 -19.66 -10.71 8.65
CA LYS A 185 -21.08 -10.43 8.90
C LYS A 185 -21.97 -10.99 7.78
N ALA A 186 -21.57 -10.81 6.53
CA ALA A 186 -22.31 -11.34 5.38
C ALA A 186 -22.29 -12.87 5.36
N ALA A 187 -21.13 -13.48 5.61
CA ALA A 187 -20.95 -14.93 5.62
C ALA A 187 -21.79 -15.63 6.70
N VAL A 188 -21.95 -15.03 7.88
CA VAL A 188 -22.84 -15.58 8.93
C VAL A 188 -24.31 -15.41 8.57
N THR A 189 -24.67 -14.33 7.87
CA THR A 189 -26.07 -14.03 7.48
C THR A 189 -26.51 -14.89 6.31
N GLU A 190 -25.64 -15.05 5.30
CA GLU A 190 -25.92 -15.76 4.04
C GLU A 190 -24.78 -16.75 3.71
N PRO A 191 -24.58 -17.79 4.53
CA PRO A 191 -23.41 -18.67 4.41
C PRO A 191 -23.29 -19.40 3.07
N LEU A 192 -24.41 -19.63 2.39
CA LEU A 192 -24.44 -20.30 1.08
C LEU A 192 -24.00 -19.40 -0.09
N GLN A 193 -23.78 -18.10 0.15
CA GLN A 193 -23.35 -17.13 -0.87
C GLN A 193 -21.98 -16.51 -0.55
N ALA A 194 -21.31 -16.97 0.51
CA ALA A 194 -20.08 -16.35 1.02
C ALA A 194 -18.92 -16.32 0.01
N ASP A 195 -18.89 -17.24 -0.95
CA ASP A 195 -17.90 -17.34 -2.03
C ASP A 195 -18.34 -16.64 -3.31
N THR A 196 -19.28 -15.69 -3.22
CA THR A 196 -19.76 -14.91 -4.37
C THR A 196 -20.08 -13.46 -3.99
N GLY A 197 -20.23 -12.60 -5.00
CA GLY A 197 -20.78 -11.24 -4.84
C GLY A 197 -19.94 -10.32 -3.95
N ASP A 198 -20.61 -9.34 -3.36
CA ASP A 198 -19.95 -8.25 -2.63
C ASP A 198 -19.15 -8.74 -1.41
N ALA A 199 -19.63 -9.79 -0.73
CA ALA A 199 -18.95 -10.36 0.43
C ALA A 199 -17.59 -10.96 0.05
N GLN A 200 -17.56 -11.76 -1.03
CA GLN A 200 -16.33 -12.29 -1.56
C GLN A 200 -15.42 -11.17 -2.08
N GLN A 201 -15.96 -10.19 -2.80
CA GLN A 201 -15.17 -9.07 -3.31
C GLN A 201 -14.48 -8.29 -2.20
N ALA A 202 -15.19 -7.98 -1.11
CA ALA A 202 -14.60 -7.38 0.09
C ALA A 202 -13.46 -8.24 0.63
N LEU A 203 -13.67 -9.55 0.77
CA LEU A 203 -12.63 -10.45 1.24
C LEU A 203 -11.39 -10.45 0.33
N LEU A 204 -11.56 -10.45 -1.00
CA LEU A 204 -10.45 -10.38 -1.95
C LEU A 204 -9.72 -9.03 -1.87
N GLN A 205 -10.43 -7.91 -1.67
CA GLN A 205 -9.81 -6.61 -1.43
C GLN A 205 -8.97 -6.60 -0.14
N ALA A 206 -9.44 -7.28 0.92
CA ALA A 206 -8.65 -7.48 2.14
C ALA A 206 -7.38 -8.29 1.87
N ALA A 207 -7.49 -9.39 1.10
CA ALA A 207 -6.34 -10.23 0.74
C ALA A 207 -5.24 -9.43 0.06
N ARG A 208 -5.63 -8.57 -0.90
CA ARG A 208 -4.72 -7.68 -1.63
C ARG A 208 -4.03 -6.71 -0.69
N LEU A 209 -4.77 -5.98 0.15
CA LEU A 209 -4.17 -5.02 1.09
C LEU A 209 -3.21 -5.70 2.07
N ARG A 210 -3.61 -6.83 2.67
CA ARG A 210 -2.76 -7.59 3.59
C ARG A 210 -1.48 -8.06 2.91
N SER A 211 -1.59 -8.59 1.70
CA SER A 211 -0.40 -9.01 0.95
C SER A 211 0.46 -7.83 0.57
N LEU A 212 -0.10 -6.71 0.12
CA LEU A 212 0.66 -5.52 -0.28
C LEU A 212 1.46 -4.91 0.88
N VAL A 213 0.90 -4.87 2.09
CA VAL A 213 1.65 -4.45 3.30
C VAL A 213 2.84 -5.36 3.54
N ALA A 214 2.61 -6.68 3.60
CA ALA A 214 3.69 -7.64 3.89
C ALA A 214 4.74 -7.72 2.77
N THR A 215 4.29 -7.60 1.52
CA THR A 215 5.14 -7.63 0.34
C THR A 215 5.97 -6.35 0.19
N GLY A 216 5.39 -5.18 0.47
CA GLY A 216 6.11 -3.90 0.43
C GLY A 216 7.33 -3.92 1.35
N ASP A 217 7.15 -4.39 2.59
CA ASP A 217 8.25 -4.58 3.55
C ASP A 217 9.31 -5.56 3.04
N ARG A 218 8.90 -6.70 2.48
CA ARG A 218 9.85 -7.68 1.88
C ARG A 218 10.67 -7.08 0.74
N LEU A 219 10.07 -6.24 -0.11
CA LEU A 219 10.78 -5.65 -1.26
C LEU A 219 11.97 -4.79 -0.82
N VAL A 220 11.91 -4.17 0.36
CA VAL A 220 13.02 -3.41 0.94
C VAL A 220 13.89 -4.24 1.89
N ASN A 221 13.37 -5.38 2.37
CA ASN A 221 14.05 -6.35 3.22
C ASN A 221 14.09 -7.75 2.56
N PRO A 222 14.89 -7.95 1.48
CA PRO A 222 14.83 -9.17 0.66
C PRO A 222 15.21 -10.46 1.41
N ASP A 223 15.98 -10.34 2.50
CA ASP A 223 16.38 -11.44 3.37
C ASP A 223 15.28 -11.90 4.34
N ALA A 224 14.21 -11.10 4.51
CA ALA A 224 13.07 -11.49 5.32
C ALA A 224 12.41 -12.76 4.77
N PRO A 225 11.70 -13.56 5.59
CA PRO A 225 10.89 -14.67 5.11
C PRO A 225 9.85 -14.21 4.07
N ARG A 226 9.45 -15.12 3.17
CA ARG A 226 8.38 -14.79 2.22
C ARG A 226 7.07 -14.64 2.98
N PRO A 227 6.28 -13.56 2.73
CA PRO A 227 4.93 -13.45 3.23
C PRO A 227 4.11 -14.70 2.86
N VAL A 228 3.46 -15.28 3.85
CA VAL A 228 2.53 -16.40 3.67
C VAL A 228 1.17 -16.04 4.27
N PRO A 229 0.06 -16.53 3.71
CA PRO A 229 -1.27 -16.10 4.10
C PRO A 229 -1.72 -16.63 5.48
N THR A 230 -1.01 -17.62 6.04
CA THR A 230 -1.40 -18.36 7.26
C THR A 230 -1.98 -17.51 8.40
N TYR A 231 -1.29 -16.43 8.79
CA TYR A 231 -1.76 -15.58 9.87
C TYR A 231 -3.02 -14.79 9.46
N ALA A 232 -3.02 -14.22 8.26
CA ALA A 232 -4.15 -13.47 7.74
C ALA A 232 -5.41 -14.35 7.53
N GLU A 233 -5.24 -15.59 7.05
CA GLU A 233 -6.31 -16.60 7.00
C GLU A 233 -6.88 -16.87 8.39
N THR A 234 -6.01 -17.00 9.40
CA THR A 234 -6.42 -17.24 10.79
C THR A 234 -7.25 -16.08 11.33
N VAL A 235 -6.90 -14.84 10.99
CA VAL A 235 -7.70 -13.65 11.32
C VAL A 235 -9.08 -13.68 10.66
N VAL A 236 -9.18 -14.04 9.37
CA VAL A 236 -10.47 -14.15 8.68
C VAL A 236 -11.34 -15.25 9.29
N MET A 237 -10.78 -16.44 9.54
CA MET A 237 -11.50 -17.54 10.19
C MET A 237 -12.00 -17.14 11.57
N TYR A 238 -11.16 -16.48 12.38
CA TYR A 238 -11.54 -15.94 13.68
C TYR A 238 -12.71 -14.95 13.58
N ARG A 239 -12.68 -14.02 12.61
CA ARG A 239 -13.76 -13.03 12.46
C ARG A 239 -15.10 -13.68 12.15
N VAL A 240 -15.14 -14.75 11.37
CA VAL A 240 -16.37 -15.52 11.14
C VAL A 240 -16.75 -16.26 12.43
N ALA A 241 -15.84 -17.04 12.99
CA ALA A 241 -16.12 -17.89 14.15
C ALA A 241 -16.53 -17.09 15.39
N SER A 242 -15.92 -15.94 15.65
CA SER A 242 -16.24 -15.09 16.81
C SER A 242 -17.67 -14.55 16.83
N LEU A 243 -18.38 -14.56 15.70
CA LEU A 243 -19.79 -14.15 15.63
C LEU A 243 -20.76 -15.25 16.06
N THR A 244 -20.35 -16.52 15.99
CA THR A 244 -21.25 -17.68 16.17
C THR A 244 -20.77 -18.70 17.19
N ALA A 245 -19.47 -18.87 17.36
CA ALA A 245 -18.85 -19.81 18.29
C ALA A 245 -19.14 -19.43 19.74
N ARG A 246 -19.28 -20.44 20.58
CA ARG A 246 -19.55 -20.34 22.01
C ARG A 246 -18.52 -21.19 22.76
N ASP A 247 -18.35 -20.92 24.04
CA ASP A 247 -17.39 -21.61 24.91
C ASP A 247 -17.75 -23.07 25.19
N ASP A 248 -18.96 -23.51 24.80
CA ASP A 248 -19.38 -24.91 24.82
C ASP A 248 -19.26 -25.61 23.45
N ASP A 249 -18.68 -24.96 22.43
CA ASP A 249 -18.48 -25.58 21.12
C ASP A 249 -17.40 -26.69 21.19
N PRO A 250 -17.71 -27.94 20.79
CA PRO A 250 -16.78 -29.05 20.96
C PRO A 250 -15.59 -29.04 19.99
N HIS A 251 -15.55 -28.13 19.02
CA HIS A 251 -14.49 -28.06 18.01
C HIS A 251 -13.36 -27.10 18.40
N ILE A 252 -13.59 -26.20 19.37
CA ILE A 252 -12.61 -25.20 19.81
C ILE A 252 -12.37 -25.40 21.31
N ASN A 253 -11.10 -25.49 21.72
CA ASN A 253 -10.72 -25.64 23.12
C ASN A 253 -11.20 -24.45 23.96
N ASP A 254 -11.62 -24.72 25.18
CA ASP A 254 -12.07 -23.75 26.18
C ASP A 254 -11.00 -22.69 26.50
N GLU A 255 -9.72 -23.07 26.45
CA GLU A 255 -8.58 -22.18 26.64
C GLU A 255 -8.52 -21.00 25.65
N PHE A 256 -9.17 -21.14 24.48
CA PHE A 256 -9.26 -20.09 23.47
C PHE A 256 -10.46 -19.16 23.67
N PHE A 257 -11.18 -19.29 24.78
CA PHE A 257 -12.26 -18.40 25.16
C PHE A 257 -11.91 -17.61 26.42
N ARG A 258 -12.41 -16.37 26.48
CA ARG A 258 -12.40 -15.55 27.69
C ARG A 258 -13.77 -14.92 27.88
N ASN A 259 -14.40 -15.19 29.02
CA ASN A 259 -15.75 -14.72 29.34
C ASN A 259 -16.78 -15.09 28.25
N GLY A 260 -16.72 -16.33 27.74
CA GLY A 260 -17.62 -16.83 26.69
C GLY A 260 -17.38 -16.24 25.29
N SER A 261 -16.31 -15.45 25.11
CA SER A 261 -15.94 -14.86 23.82
C SER A 261 -14.65 -15.49 23.31
N LEU A 262 -14.62 -15.83 22.03
CA LEU A 262 -13.44 -16.36 21.36
C LEU A 262 -12.31 -15.31 21.37
N LEU A 263 -11.08 -15.73 21.69
CA LEU A 263 -9.92 -14.85 21.73
C LEU A 263 -9.43 -14.50 20.32
N PRO A 264 -9.04 -13.24 20.05
CA PRO A 264 -8.46 -12.86 18.77
C PRO A 264 -7.05 -13.46 18.59
N PRO A 265 -6.58 -13.72 17.35
CA PRO A 265 -5.29 -14.37 17.11
C PRO A 265 -4.07 -13.69 17.73
N ASN A 266 -4.10 -12.36 17.93
CA ASN A 266 -3.03 -11.61 18.60
C ASN A 266 -2.99 -11.80 20.12
N GLU A 267 -3.99 -12.45 20.71
CA GLU A 267 -4.01 -12.86 22.12
C GLU A 267 -3.67 -14.35 22.31
N ILE A 268 -3.45 -15.08 21.23
CA ILE A 268 -3.07 -16.50 21.27
C ILE A 268 -1.55 -16.62 21.31
N PRO A 269 -0.97 -17.43 22.22
CA PRO A 269 0.47 -17.72 22.23
C PRO A 269 0.95 -18.27 20.90
N GLU A 270 2.18 -17.93 20.50
CA GLU A 270 2.73 -18.32 19.20
C GLU A 270 2.78 -19.85 19.01
N GLU A 271 3.11 -20.57 20.07
CA GLU A 271 3.11 -22.04 20.11
C GLU A 271 1.72 -22.67 19.85
N ASP A 272 0.65 -21.97 20.21
CA ASP A 272 -0.73 -22.45 20.13
C ASP A 272 -1.44 -22.01 18.86
N LEU A 273 -0.91 -21.01 18.13
CA LEU A 273 -1.51 -20.48 16.90
C LEU A 273 -1.80 -21.58 15.86
N SER A 274 -0.94 -22.59 15.76
CA SER A 274 -1.13 -23.70 14.83
C SER A 274 -2.33 -24.58 15.19
N ILE A 275 -2.52 -24.84 16.49
CA ILE A 275 -3.65 -25.60 17.04
C ILE A 275 -4.94 -24.78 16.90
N TYR A 276 -4.87 -23.51 17.27
CA TYR A 276 -5.98 -22.57 17.17
C TYR A 276 -6.50 -22.48 15.73
N ARG A 277 -5.60 -22.28 14.75
CA ARG A 277 -5.95 -22.29 13.32
C ARG A 277 -6.64 -23.59 12.90
N ALA A 278 -6.11 -24.74 13.33
CA ALA A 278 -6.69 -26.03 12.97
C ALA A 278 -8.12 -26.19 13.51
N GLN A 279 -8.37 -25.74 14.74
CA GLN A 279 -9.69 -25.78 15.37
C GLN A 279 -10.68 -24.83 14.70
N LEU A 280 -10.27 -23.61 14.36
CA LEU A 280 -11.10 -22.69 13.56
C LEU A 280 -11.47 -23.31 12.21
N ARG A 281 -10.54 -24.01 11.55
CA ARG A 281 -10.82 -24.68 10.28
C ARG A 281 -11.81 -25.83 10.45
N VAL A 282 -11.67 -26.63 11.52
CA VAL A 282 -12.62 -27.71 11.85
C VAL A 282 -14.01 -27.14 12.16
N TYR A 283 -14.07 -26.08 12.97
CA TYR A 283 -15.31 -25.37 13.28
C TYR A 283 -16.03 -24.95 12.01
N LEU A 284 -15.29 -24.43 11.02
CA LEU A 284 -15.88 -23.94 9.78
C LEU A 284 -16.26 -25.02 8.74
N VAL A 285 -15.93 -26.30 8.96
CA VAL A 285 -16.23 -27.41 8.02
C VAL A 285 -17.69 -27.46 7.55
N PRO A 286 -18.72 -27.20 8.40
CA PRO A 286 -20.11 -27.23 7.97
C PRO A 286 -20.49 -26.18 6.92
N TRP A 287 -19.66 -25.15 6.70
CA TRP A 287 -19.91 -24.05 5.75
C TRP A 287 -18.88 -24.06 4.61
N PRO A 288 -19.08 -24.91 3.58
CA PRO A 288 -18.09 -25.09 2.51
C PRO A 288 -17.86 -23.82 1.68
N GLN A 289 -18.86 -22.96 1.48
CA GLN A 289 -18.70 -21.69 0.76
C GLN A 289 -17.85 -20.68 1.56
N ILE A 290 -17.96 -20.66 2.89
CA ILE A 290 -17.08 -19.83 3.73
C ILE A 290 -15.63 -20.32 3.58
N ASN A 291 -15.40 -21.63 3.64
CA ASN A 291 -14.06 -22.18 3.43
C ASN A 291 -13.53 -21.89 2.01
N ALA A 292 -14.37 -22.01 0.97
CA ALA A 292 -13.98 -21.70 -0.40
C ALA A 292 -13.59 -20.22 -0.56
N ALA A 293 -14.31 -19.29 0.08
CA ALA A 293 -13.96 -17.87 0.08
C ALA A 293 -12.62 -17.62 0.78
N ILE A 294 -12.35 -18.28 1.91
CA ILE A 294 -11.08 -18.17 2.65
C ILE A 294 -9.91 -18.78 1.86
N ASP A 295 -10.11 -19.89 1.17
CA ASP A 295 -9.09 -20.48 0.30
C ASP A 295 -8.76 -19.55 -0.89
N GLN A 296 -9.77 -18.84 -1.42
CA GLN A 296 -9.55 -17.81 -2.45
C GLN A 296 -8.83 -16.58 -1.89
N PHE A 297 -9.16 -16.12 -0.68
CA PHE A 297 -8.39 -15.09 0.03
C PHE A 297 -6.90 -15.48 0.11
N ALA A 298 -6.61 -16.70 0.54
CA ALA A 298 -5.24 -17.21 0.64
C ALA A 298 -4.54 -17.25 -0.73
N SER A 299 -5.27 -17.68 -1.77
CA SER A 299 -4.76 -17.73 -3.15
C SER A 299 -4.44 -16.34 -3.70
N THR A 300 -5.33 -15.35 -3.50
CA THR A 300 -5.11 -13.97 -3.92
C THR A 300 -3.94 -13.32 -3.18
N TYR A 301 -3.83 -13.56 -1.87
CA TYR A 301 -2.67 -13.14 -1.10
C TYR A 301 -1.38 -13.74 -1.68
N SER A 302 -1.34 -15.07 -1.84
CA SER A 302 -0.16 -15.76 -2.37
C SER A 302 0.21 -15.32 -3.79
N LEU A 303 -0.77 -15.05 -4.66
CA LEU A 303 -0.53 -14.55 -6.02
C LEU A 303 0.32 -13.28 -6.02
N ILE A 304 0.04 -12.35 -5.12
CA ILE A 304 0.79 -11.09 -4.99
C ILE A 304 2.14 -11.36 -4.33
N ALA A 305 2.18 -12.13 -3.24
CA ALA A 305 3.42 -12.42 -2.52
C ALA A 305 4.45 -13.20 -3.35
N ASP A 306 4.00 -14.14 -4.19
CA ASP A 306 4.85 -14.96 -5.07
C ASP A 306 5.21 -14.25 -6.38
N GLY A 307 4.51 -13.17 -6.72
CA GLY A 307 4.67 -12.43 -7.96
C GLY A 307 5.84 -11.44 -7.99
N GLN A 308 6.59 -11.33 -6.89
CA GLN A 308 7.63 -10.32 -6.68
C GLN A 308 9.05 -10.89 -6.76
#